data_AF-A0A9E2X5G9-F1
#
_entry.id   AF-A0A9E2X5G9-F1
#
_cell.length_a   1.000
_cell.length_b   1.000
_cell.length_c   1.000
_cell.angle_alpha   90.00
_cell.angle_beta   90.00
_cell.angle_gamma   90.00
#
_symmetry.space_group_name_H-M   'P 1'
#
loop_
_entity.id
_entity.type
_entity.pdbx_description
1 polymer ?
#
loop_
_entity_poly.entity_id
_entity_poly.type
_entity_poly.pdbx_seq_one_letter_code
_entity_poly.pdbx_strand_id
1 'polypeptide(L)'
;RLLPGIPTIRVFEALACGIPLVSAPWDDCEGLFRPGHDFLFAAHGPAMCRQLTALREDPDLASALATNGRAIIEARHSCAHRLDELVAICRRRGSDISPLTAVAAE
;
A
#
# COMPACT_ATOMS: atom_id res chain seq x y z
N ARG A 1 10.25 4.33 -20.32
CA ARG A 1 8.95 4.36 -19.60
C ARG A 1 9.24 4.79 -18.17
N LEU A 2 8.59 5.85 -17.66
CA LEU A 2 8.81 6.31 -16.28
C LEU A 2 8.05 5.37 -15.33
N LEU A 3 8.78 4.75 -14.39
CA LEU A 3 8.28 3.94 -13.27
C LEU A 3 7.45 2.69 -13.67
N PRO A 4 8.04 1.69 -14.36
CA PRO A 4 7.38 0.41 -14.55
C PRO A 4 7.12 -0.24 -13.19
N GLY A 5 5.90 -0.74 -12.99
CA GLY A 5 5.60 -1.66 -11.90
C GLY A 5 5.07 -1.06 -10.59
N ILE A 6 4.87 0.26 -10.54
CA ILE A 6 4.20 0.90 -9.41
C ILE A 6 2.69 0.97 -9.71
N PRO A 7 1.81 0.50 -8.81
CA PRO A 7 0.38 0.69 -8.98
C PRO A 7 0.01 2.17 -8.90
N THR A 8 -1.17 2.53 -9.40
CA THR A 8 -1.69 3.88 -9.19
C THR A 8 -1.89 4.16 -7.70
N ILE A 9 -1.86 5.44 -7.31
CA ILE A 9 -2.04 5.89 -5.91
C ILE A 9 -3.29 5.28 -5.22
N ARG A 10 -4.32 4.93 -6.00
CA ARG A 10 -5.57 4.33 -5.50
C ARG A 10 -5.38 3.03 -4.72
N VAL A 11 -4.34 2.24 -5.02
CA VAL A 11 -4.02 1.03 -4.25
C VAL A 11 -3.60 1.42 -2.84
N PHE A 12 -2.76 2.44 -2.70
CA PHE A 12 -2.32 2.95 -1.41
C PHE A 12 -3.48 3.55 -0.60
N GLU A 13 -4.32 4.36 -1.23
CA GLU A 13 -5.48 5.00 -0.59
C GLU A 13 -6.48 3.97 -0.07
N ALA A 14 -6.85 2.97 -0.89
CA ALA A 14 -7.78 1.94 -0.48
C ALA A 14 -7.27 1.15 0.73
N LEU A 15 -6.00 0.73 0.70
CA LEU A 15 -5.38 0.00 1.80
C LEU A 15 -5.21 0.86 3.06
N ALA A 16 -4.87 2.15 2.92
CA ALA A 16 -4.79 3.10 4.03
C ALA A 16 -6.14 3.26 4.75
N CYS A 17 -7.24 3.25 3.99
CA CYS A 17 -8.60 3.28 4.53
C CYS A 17 -9.06 1.95 5.14
N GLY A 18 -8.25 0.89 5.10
CA GLY A 18 -8.63 -0.45 5.55
C GLY A 18 -9.72 -1.08 4.67
N ILE A 19 -9.74 -0.78 3.38
CA ILE A 19 -10.70 -1.37 2.43
C ILE A 19 -10.08 -2.64 1.86
N PRO A 20 -10.75 -3.81 1.96
CA PRO A 20 -10.31 -5.04 1.29
C PRO A 20 -10.28 -4.83 -0.23
N LEU A 21 -9.12 -5.03 -0.85
CA LEU A 21 -8.89 -4.66 -2.25
C LEU A 21 -8.80 -5.90 -3.15
N VAL A 22 -9.50 -5.86 -4.29
CA VAL A 22 -9.25 -6.73 -5.45
C VAL A 22 -8.82 -5.87 -6.62
N SER A 23 -7.79 -6.29 -7.36
CA SER A 23 -7.32 -5.55 -8.53
C SER A 23 -6.97 -6.45 -9.71
N ALA A 24 -6.94 -5.85 -10.90
CA ALA A 24 -6.25 -6.43 -12.05
C ALA A 24 -4.74 -6.57 -11.76
N PRO A 25 -4.05 -7.54 -12.40
CA PRO A 25 -2.61 -7.74 -12.22
C PRO A 25 -1.80 -6.51 -12.64
N TRP A 26 -0.76 -6.22 -11.86
CA TRP A 26 0.34 -5.35 -12.24
C TRP A 26 1.66 -6.02 -11.82
N ASP A 27 2.76 -5.58 -12.41
CA ASP A 27 4.10 -6.11 -12.13
C ASP A 27 4.72 -5.35 -10.95
N ASP A 28 4.62 -5.85 -9.72
CA ASP A 28 5.21 -5.18 -8.54
C ASP A 28 6.74 -5.40 -8.48
N CYS A 29 7.49 -4.50 -9.13
CA CYS A 29 8.94 -4.58 -9.22
C CYS A 29 9.67 -4.20 -7.91
N GLU A 30 8.98 -3.54 -6.97
CA GLU A 30 9.55 -3.05 -5.72
C GLU A 30 9.12 -3.88 -4.50
N GLY A 31 8.26 -4.89 -4.68
CA GLY A 31 7.72 -5.69 -3.58
C GLY A 31 6.99 -4.80 -2.57
N LEU A 32 6.14 -3.90 -3.07
CA LEU A 32 5.36 -2.95 -2.29
C LEU A 32 4.35 -3.69 -1.41
N PHE A 33 3.72 -4.74 -1.95
CA PHE A 33 2.64 -5.49 -1.29
C PHE A 33 2.80 -7.00 -1.45
N ARG A 34 2.06 -7.77 -0.64
CA ARG A 34 2.01 -9.24 -0.70
C ARG A 34 0.65 -9.70 -1.28
N PRO A 35 0.58 -10.08 -2.57
CA PRO A 35 -0.64 -10.61 -3.15
C PRO A 35 -1.12 -11.86 -2.41
N GLY A 36 -2.43 -11.97 -2.16
CA GLY A 36 -3.01 -13.05 -1.37
C GLY A 36 -3.00 -12.81 0.14
N HIS A 37 -2.26 -11.79 0.62
CA HIS A 37 -2.15 -11.47 2.05
C HIS A 37 -2.60 -10.04 2.37
N ASP A 38 -2.16 -9.05 1.58
CA ASP A 38 -2.51 -7.63 1.76
C ASP A 38 -3.68 -7.21 0.85
N PHE A 39 -3.84 -7.90 -0.28
CA PHE A 39 -4.90 -7.68 -1.28
C PHE A 39 -5.02 -8.90 -2.20
N LEU A 40 -6.01 -8.93 -3.10
CA LEU A 40 -6.21 -10.02 -4.06
C LEU A 40 -6.07 -9.57 -5.52
N PHE A 41 -5.50 -10.44 -6.35
CA PHE A 41 -5.52 -10.28 -7.80
C PHE A 41 -6.69 -11.01 -8.47
N ALA A 42 -7.15 -10.44 -9.57
CA ALA A 42 -8.09 -11.04 -10.49
C ALA A 42 -7.65 -10.81 -11.94
N ALA A 43 -7.21 -11.88 -12.62
CA ALA A 43 -6.66 -11.79 -13.97
C ALA A 43 -7.69 -11.43 -15.06
N HIS A 44 -8.98 -11.62 -14.79
CA HIS A 44 -10.08 -11.38 -15.73
C HIS A 44 -11.42 -11.23 -15.00
N GLY A 45 -12.46 -10.80 -15.72
CA GLY A 45 -13.79 -10.55 -15.17
C GLY A 45 -14.36 -11.69 -14.31
N PRO A 46 -14.39 -12.95 -14.77
CA PRO A 46 -14.86 -14.05 -13.94
C PRO A 46 -14.05 -14.27 -12.65
N ALA A 47 -12.74 -14.02 -12.65
CA ALA A 47 -11.93 -14.10 -11.45
C ALA A 47 -12.27 -12.95 -10.49
N MET A 48 -12.52 -11.74 -11.02
CA MET A 48 -12.94 -10.57 -10.24
C MET A 48 -14.25 -10.86 -9.51
N CYS A 49 -15.26 -11.40 -10.21
CA CYS A 49 -16.53 -11.77 -9.59
C CYS A 49 -16.34 -12.79 -8.46
N ARG A 50 -15.51 -13.83 -8.66
CA ARG A 50 -15.23 -14.82 -7.61
C ARG A 50 -14.58 -14.19 -6.37
N GLN A 51 -13.59 -13.31 -6.54
CA GLN A 51 -12.93 -12.66 -5.40
C GLN A 51 -13.86 -11.72 -4.66
N LEU A 52 -14.68 -10.94 -5.38
CA LEU A 52 -15.67 -10.06 -4.77
C LEU A 52 -16.76 -10.85 -4.02
N THR A 53 -17.20 -11.98 -4.58
CA THR A 53 -18.10 -12.91 -3.88
C THR A 53 -17.46 -13.46 -2.61
N ALA A 54 -16.20 -13.92 -2.67
CA ALA A 54 -15.47 -14.41 -1.50
C ALA A 54 -15.37 -13.34 -0.39
N LEU A 55 -15.01 -12.11 -0.72
CA LEU A 55 -14.98 -11.01 0.25
C LEU A 55 -16.33 -10.69 0.88
N ARG A 56 -17.42 -10.87 0.13
CA ARG A 56 -18.79 -10.62 0.62
C ARG A 56 -19.28 -11.74 1.53
N GLU A 57 -18.86 -12.98 1.27
CA GLU A 57 -19.35 -14.19 1.95
C GLU A 57 -18.44 -14.64 3.09
N ASP A 58 -17.20 -14.17 3.15
CA ASP A 58 -16.21 -14.47 4.18
C ASP A 58 -15.73 -13.18 4.88
N PRO A 59 -16.37 -12.79 6.01
CA PRO A 59 -15.98 -11.61 6.77
C PRO A 59 -14.56 -11.69 7.36
N ASP A 60 -14.07 -12.90 7.67
CA ASP A 60 -12.74 -13.08 8.27
C ASP A 60 -11.67 -12.82 7.21
N LEU A 61 -11.85 -13.31 5.99
CA LEU A 61 -10.99 -12.97 4.85
C LEU A 61 -10.98 -11.46 4.59
N ALA A 62 -12.16 -10.82 4.56
CA ALA A 62 -12.27 -9.39 4.36
C ALA A 62 -11.52 -8.61 5.44
N SER A 63 -11.73 -8.96 6.72
CA SER A 63 -11.03 -8.31 7.84
C SER A 63 -9.53 -8.52 7.78
N ALA A 64 -9.07 -9.73 7.46
CA ALA A 64 -7.64 -10.02 7.36
C ALA A 64 -6.97 -9.16 6.29
N LEU A 65 -7.56 -9.06 5.10
CA LEU A 65 -7.03 -8.24 4.01
C LEU A 65 -7.02 -6.74 4.36
N ALA A 66 -8.09 -6.23 4.97
CA ALA A 66 -8.15 -4.85 5.45
C ALA A 66 -7.05 -4.53 6.47
N THR A 67 -6.89 -5.38 7.49
CA THR A 67 -5.88 -5.21 8.53
C THR A 67 -4.46 -5.29 7.96
N ASN A 68 -4.19 -6.30 7.15
CA ASN A 68 -2.87 -6.54 6.56
C ASN A 68 -2.47 -5.41 5.59
N GLY A 69 -3.40 -5.04 4.71
CA GLY A 69 -3.26 -3.94 3.77
C GLY A 69 -2.98 -2.61 4.46
N ARG A 70 -3.70 -2.31 5.54
CA ARG A 70 -3.45 -1.09 6.32
C ARG A 70 -2.09 -1.13 7.02
N ALA A 71 -1.74 -2.24 7.64
CA ALA A 71 -0.49 -2.39 8.37
C ALA A 71 0.75 -2.15 7.49
N ILE A 72 0.74 -2.61 6.24
CA ILE A 72 1.87 -2.36 5.31
C ILE A 72 1.97 -0.89 4.90
N ILE A 73 0.84 -0.20 4.75
CA ILE A 73 0.83 1.26 4.49
C ILE A 73 1.42 2.02 5.67
N GLU A 74 0.96 1.74 6.89
CA GLU A 74 1.46 2.40 8.10
C GLU A 74 2.97 2.17 8.30
N ALA A 75 3.44 0.95 8.00
CA ALA A 75 4.84 0.57 8.19
C ALA A 75 5.80 1.14 7.13
N ARG A 76 5.39 1.27 5.86
CA ARG A 76 6.32 1.55 4.73
C ARG A 76 5.91 2.72 3.82
N HIS A 77 4.69 3.22 3.96
CA HIS A 77 4.11 4.18 3.01
C HIS A 77 3.43 5.37 3.70
N SER A 78 3.63 5.55 5.01
CA SER A 78 3.18 6.74 5.72
C SER A 78 3.97 7.98 5.30
N CYS A 79 3.33 9.17 5.39
CA CYS A 79 4.00 10.43 5.11
C CYS A 79 5.24 10.65 5.98
N ALA A 80 5.18 10.24 7.26
CA ALA A 80 6.31 10.30 8.18
C ALA A 80 7.49 9.46 7.68
N HIS A 81 7.23 8.20 7.29
CA HIS A 81 8.28 7.34 6.74
C HIS A 81 8.88 7.91 5.44
N ARG A 82 8.04 8.45 4.55
CA ARG A 82 8.50 9.06 3.28
C ARG A 82 9.33 10.32 3.52
N LEU A 83 8.99 11.10 4.55
CA LEU A 83 9.78 12.24 4.97
C LEU A 83 11.16 11.80 5.48
N ASP A 84 11.23 10.75 6.29
CA ASP A 84 12.50 10.20 6.78
C ASP A 84 13.39 9.75 5.61
N GLU A 85 12.82 9.05 4.63
CA GLU A 85 13.53 8.65 3.40
C GLU A 85 14.08 9.86 2.64
N LEU A 86 13.25 10.90 2.44
CA LEU A 86 13.64 12.11 1.73
C LEU A 86 14.76 12.86 2.46
N VAL A 87 14.64 13.04 3.78
CA VAL A 87 15.68 13.67 4.61
C VAL A 87 16.99 12.88 4.52
N ALA A 88 16.93 11.55 4.57
CA ALA A 88 18.11 10.71 4.40
C ALA A 88 18.77 10.88 3.02
N ILE A 89 17.99 10.99 1.94
CA ILE A 89 18.51 11.28 0.59
C ILE A 89 19.20 12.65 0.56
N CYS A 90 18.58 13.69 1.10
CA CYS A 90 19.15 15.04 1.10
C CYS A 90 20.44 15.12 1.92
N ARG A 91 20.50 14.48 3.09
CA ARG A 91 21.72 14.38 3.90
C ARG A 91 22.85 13.69 3.14
N ARG A 92 22.55 12.60 2.43
CA ARG A 92 23.54 11.93 1.54
C ARG A 92 24.05 12.83 0.41
N ARG A 93 23.27 13.84 0.02
CA ARG A 93 23.66 14.85 -1.00
C ARG A 93 24.29 16.11 -0.41
N GLY A 94 24.55 16.14 0.90
CA GLY A 94 25.22 17.26 1.58
C GLY A 94 24.30 18.42 1.96
N SER A 95 22.97 18.23 1.90
CA SER A 95 22.02 19.23 2.40
C SER A 95 21.93 19.14 3.92
N ASP A 96 22.08 20.29 4.60
CA ASP A 96 21.86 20.40 6.04
C ASP A 96 20.35 20.58 6.32
N ILE A 97 19.65 19.45 6.42
CA ILE A 97 18.22 19.42 6.76
C ILE A 97 18.09 19.05 8.24
N SER A 98 17.80 20.07 9.05
CA SER A 98 17.41 19.92 10.44
C SER A 98 16.11 19.11 10.53
N PRO A 99 15.98 18.16 11.48
CA PRO A 99 14.75 17.40 11.63
C PRO A 99 13.58 18.36 11.89
N LEU A 100 12.47 18.13 11.18
CA LEU A 100 11.19 18.73 11.54
C LEU A 100 10.86 18.22 12.96
N THR A 101 10.78 19.14 13.92
CA THR A 101 10.23 18.81 15.24
C THR A 101 8.83 18.25 15.03
N ALA A 102 8.60 17.01 15.46
CA ALA A 102 7.29 16.40 15.42
C ALA A 102 6.29 17.34 16.13
N VAL A 103 5.34 17.88 15.37
CA VAL A 103 4.13 18.42 15.99
C VAL A 103 3.43 17.20 16.54
N ALA A 104 3.27 17.14 17.87
CA ALA A 104 2.55 16.05 18.52
C ALA A 104 1.18 15.90 17.83
N ALA A 105 0.93 14.72 17.28
CA ALA A 105 -0.38 14.38 16.75
C ALA A 105 -1.34 14.29 17.94
N GLU A 106 -2.37 15.14 17.95
CA GLU A 106 -3.52 15.06 18.86
C GLU A 106 -4.35 13.80 18.61
#